data_AF-A0A651HM33-F1
#
_entry.id   AF-A0A651HM33-F1
#
_cell.length_a   1.000
_cell.length_b   1.000
_cell.length_c   1.000
_cell.angle_alpha   90.00
_cell.angle_beta   90.00
_cell.angle_gamma   90.00
#
_symmetry.space_group_name_H-M   'P 1'
#
loop_
_entity.id
_entity.type
_entity.pdbx_description
1 polymer ?
#
loop_
_entity_poly.entity_id
_entity_poly.type
_entity_poly.pdbx_seq_one_letter_code
_entity_poly.pdbx_strand_id
1 'polypeptide(L)'
;MLESILSFQRLDGNRREQDNEPRDHPGKNPRAERKREVLRQPAWIPLWVGLLMMINMGSIGFWDEPLARWILGVFMASAMLMMGLYARFGFEKILGLGHFLWIPLLPVVVLAIPAADGGFRTFLVVWAVATSISLLLDIVDVWKHFSGVRQAIS
;
A
#
# COMPACT_ATOMS: atom_id res chain seq x y z
N MET A 1 48.83 -23.24 47.69
CA MET A 1 48.74 -21.95 46.95
C MET A 1 48.81 -22.13 45.43
N LEU A 2 49.59 -23.10 44.90
CA LEU A 2 49.66 -23.41 43.46
C LEU A 2 48.39 -24.07 42.87
N GLU A 3 47.66 -24.87 43.66
CA GLU A 3 46.41 -25.54 43.22
C GLU A 3 45.27 -24.56 42.87
N SER A 4 45.17 -23.40 43.56
CA SER A 4 44.12 -22.41 43.26
C SER A 4 44.32 -21.73 41.91
N ILE A 5 45.56 -21.54 41.47
CA ILE A 5 45.89 -20.87 40.20
C ILE A 5 45.57 -21.79 39.01
N LEU A 6 45.83 -23.10 39.14
CA LEU A 6 45.51 -24.09 38.12
C LEU A 6 43.99 -24.35 37.99
N SER A 7 43.24 -24.27 39.10
CA SER A 7 41.77 -24.37 39.07
C SER A 7 41.13 -23.19 38.33
N PHE A 8 41.71 -21.99 38.43
CA PHE A 8 41.18 -20.79 37.79
C PHE A 8 41.41 -20.79 36.27
N GLN A 9 42.59 -21.21 35.80
CA GLN A 9 42.84 -21.35 34.35
C GLN A 9 42.01 -22.45 33.68
N ARG A 10 41.65 -23.53 34.42
CA ARG A 10 40.80 -24.59 33.88
C ARG A 10 39.34 -24.15 33.69
N LEU A 11 38.85 -23.23 34.52
CA LEU A 11 37.49 -22.68 34.38
C LEU A 11 37.38 -21.71 33.20
N ASP A 12 38.42 -20.93 32.92
CA ASP A 12 38.45 -20.01 31.77
C ASP A 12 38.60 -20.71 30.42
N GLY A 13 39.28 -21.86 30.38
CA GLY A 13 39.39 -22.67 29.15
C GLY A 13 38.04 -23.25 28.71
N ASN A 14 37.23 -23.75 29.65
CA ASN A 14 35.94 -24.39 29.37
C ASN A 14 34.84 -23.39 28.97
N ARG A 15 34.95 -22.11 29.38
CA ARG A 15 33.98 -21.07 29.02
C ARG A 15 34.11 -20.64 27.55
N ARG A 16 35.29 -20.76 26.93
CA ARG A 16 35.50 -20.36 25.53
C ARG A 16 34.99 -21.37 24.50
N GLU A 17 34.80 -22.63 24.89
CA GLU A 17 34.23 -23.65 24.00
C GLU A 17 32.69 -23.61 23.97
N GLN A 18 32.03 -23.19 25.06
CA GLN A 18 30.56 -23.06 25.09
C GLN A 18 30.02 -21.85 24.31
N ASP A 19 30.82 -20.80 24.11
CA ASP A 19 30.42 -19.62 23.32
C ASP A 19 30.60 -19.81 21.80
N ASN A 20 31.16 -20.96 21.37
CA ASN A 20 31.46 -21.27 19.97
C ASN A 20 30.54 -22.34 19.36
N GLU A 21 29.52 -22.80 20.08
CA GLU A 21 28.41 -23.47 19.41
C GLU A 21 27.72 -22.43 18.50
N PRO A 22 27.59 -22.71 17.19
CA PRO A 22 26.68 -21.94 16.37
C PRO A 22 25.32 -22.06 17.04
N ARG A 23 24.82 -20.96 17.61
CA ARG A 23 23.43 -20.86 18.01
C ARG A 23 22.61 -21.12 16.75
N ASP A 24 22.20 -22.37 16.58
CA ASP A 24 21.12 -22.77 15.68
C ASP A 24 19.88 -22.03 16.18
N HIS A 25 19.76 -20.79 15.73
CA HIS A 25 18.52 -20.07 15.79
C HIS A 25 17.59 -20.83 14.86
N PRO A 26 16.63 -21.60 15.40
CA PRO A 26 15.79 -22.49 14.59
C PRO A 26 15.20 -21.65 13.47
N GLY A 27 15.52 -22.06 12.25
CA GLY A 27 15.43 -21.28 11.01
C GLY A 27 14.24 -20.33 10.95
N LYS A 28 14.45 -19.09 11.38
CA LYS A 28 13.56 -17.97 11.05
C LYS A 28 13.87 -17.59 9.62
N ASN A 29 13.23 -18.27 8.67
CA ASN A 29 13.35 -17.93 7.26
C ASN A 29 12.88 -16.46 7.08
N PRO A 30 13.77 -15.50 6.79
CA PRO A 30 13.41 -14.08 6.73
C PRO A 30 12.42 -13.79 5.59
N ARG A 31 12.34 -14.69 4.59
CA ARG A 31 11.32 -14.62 3.53
C ARG A 31 9.94 -15.04 4.03
N ALA A 32 9.83 -15.91 5.03
CA ALA A 32 8.55 -16.33 5.59
C ALA A 32 7.95 -15.26 6.52
N GLU A 33 8.77 -14.54 7.28
CA GLU A 33 8.32 -13.40 8.10
C GLU A 33 7.92 -12.19 7.23
N ARG A 34 8.70 -11.84 6.19
CA ARG A 34 8.33 -10.79 5.23
C ARG A 34 6.97 -11.02 4.56
N LYS A 35 6.63 -12.27 4.24
CA LYS A 35 5.32 -12.61 3.67
C LYS A 35 4.18 -12.38 4.66
N ARG A 36 4.41 -12.54 5.97
CA ARG A 36 3.39 -12.35 7.02
C ARG A 36 3.08 -10.87 7.30
N GLU A 37 4.02 -9.96 7.07
CA GLU A 37 3.79 -8.51 7.19
C GLU A 37 2.98 -7.93 6.03
N VAL A 38 3.28 -8.33 4.78
CA VAL A 38 2.53 -7.87 3.59
C VAL A 38 1.07 -8.37 3.60
N LEU A 39 0.84 -9.57 4.14
CA LEU A 39 -0.49 -10.18 4.28
C LEU A 39 -1.32 -9.63 5.45
N ARG A 40 -0.80 -8.67 6.22
CA ARG A 40 -1.51 -8.08 7.36
C ARG A 40 -2.39 -6.88 6.98
N GLN A 41 -2.61 -6.67 5.68
CA GLN A 41 -3.60 -5.70 5.21
C GLN A 41 -5.00 -6.30 5.39
N PRO A 42 -5.96 -5.56 5.94
CA PRO A 42 -7.29 -6.09 6.15
C PRO A 42 -7.92 -6.45 4.80
N ALA A 43 -8.51 -7.65 4.71
CA ALA A 43 -8.98 -8.24 3.45
C ALA A 43 -10.04 -7.42 2.70
N TRP A 44 -10.67 -6.43 3.37
CA TRP A 44 -11.59 -5.50 2.72
C TRP A 44 -10.89 -4.52 1.74
N ILE A 45 -9.60 -4.20 1.94
CA ILE A 45 -8.85 -3.30 1.06
C ILE A 45 -8.68 -3.89 -0.35
N PRO A 46 -8.13 -5.11 -0.54
CA PRO A 46 -8.02 -5.67 -1.89
C PRO A 46 -9.38 -5.91 -2.55
N LEU A 47 -10.43 -6.21 -1.76
CA LEU A 47 -11.79 -6.29 -2.28
C LEU A 47 -12.29 -4.92 -2.79
N TRP A 48 -12.05 -3.85 -2.04
CA TRP A 48 -12.40 -2.48 -2.42
C TRP A 48 -11.64 -2.03 -3.68
N VAL A 49 -10.34 -2.31 -3.75
CA VAL A 49 -9.52 -2.02 -4.95
C VAL A 49 -10.02 -2.80 -6.16
N GLY A 50 -10.40 -4.07 -5.99
CA GLY A 50 -11.03 -4.87 -7.05
C GLY A 50 -12.35 -4.28 -7.53
N LEU A 51 -13.18 -3.76 -6.62
CA LEU A 51 -14.42 -3.06 -6.96
C LEU A 51 -14.13 -1.77 -7.76
N LEU A 52 -13.16 -0.96 -7.35
CA LEU A 52 -12.77 0.25 -8.09
C LEU A 52 -12.25 -0.08 -9.48
N MET A 53 -11.49 -1.15 -9.64
CA MET A 53 -11.03 -1.64 -10.95
C MET A 53 -12.25 -1.93 -11.84
N MET A 54 -13.24 -2.68 -11.35
CA MET A 54 -14.46 -2.96 -12.12
C MET A 54 -15.23 -1.69 -12.48
N ILE A 55 -15.38 -0.75 -11.54
CA ILE A 55 -16.06 0.52 -11.79
C ILE A 55 -15.33 1.33 -12.87
N ASN A 56 -13.99 1.41 -12.83
CA ASN A 56 -13.23 2.10 -13.87
C ASN A 56 -13.32 1.39 -15.23
N MET A 57 -13.31 0.05 -15.25
CA MET A 57 -13.53 -0.73 -16.48
C MET A 57 -14.94 -0.57 -17.05
N GLY A 58 -15.92 -0.21 -16.23
CA GLY A 58 -17.28 0.12 -16.67
C GLY A 58 -17.33 1.25 -17.71
N SER A 59 -16.31 2.13 -17.75
CA SER A 59 -16.17 3.17 -18.78
C SER A 59 -16.12 2.62 -20.21
N ILE A 60 -15.63 1.38 -20.39
CA ILE A 60 -15.57 0.72 -21.70
C ILE A 60 -16.98 0.51 -22.28
N GLY A 61 -17.98 0.27 -21.42
CA GLY A 61 -19.38 0.13 -21.84
C GLY A 61 -20.01 1.42 -22.36
N PHE A 62 -19.37 2.57 -22.11
CA PHE A 62 -19.80 3.90 -22.56
C PHE A 62 -18.77 4.50 -23.53
N TRP A 63 -18.15 3.68 -24.38
CA TRP A 63 -17.06 4.11 -25.25
C TRP A 63 -17.40 5.29 -26.15
N ASP A 64 -18.67 5.48 -26.51
CA ASP A 64 -19.13 6.60 -27.34
C ASP A 64 -19.00 7.96 -26.64
N GLU A 65 -19.03 7.96 -25.30
CA GLU A 65 -18.95 9.16 -24.49
C GLU A 65 -17.49 9.64 -24.32
N PRO A 66 -17.17 10.89 -24.71
CA PRO A 66 -15.83 11.44 -24.54
C PRO A 66 -15.35 11.38 -23.10
N LEU A 67 -16.24 11.66 -22.14
CA LEU A 67 -15.92 11.67 -20.72
C LEU A 67 -15.57 10.26 -20.19
N ALA A 68 -16.19 9.20 -20.72
CA ALA A 68 -15.84 7.82 -20.37
C ALA A 68 -14.41 7.47 -20.81
N ARG A 69 -13.99 7.92 -22.00
CA ARG A 69 -12.62 7.75 -22.49
C ARG A 69 -11.62 8.49 -21.60
N TRP A 70 -11.96 9.69 -21.12
CA TRP A 70 -11.12 10.42 -20.17
C TRP A 70 -10.98 9.69 -18.84
N ILE A 71 -12.07 9.16 -18.29
CA ILE A 71 -12.05 8.34 -17.08
C ILE A 71 -11.11 7.15 -17.25
N LEU A 72 -11.24 6.41 -18.35
CA LEU A 72 -10.39 5.27 -18.64
C LEU A 72 -8.92 5.67 -18.83
N GLY A 73 -8.67 6.73 -19.59
CA GLY A 73 -7.31 7.22 -19.87
C GLY A 73 -6.60 7.69 -18.60
N VAL A 74 -7.27 8.44 -17.74
CA VAL A 74 -6.76 8.85 -16.43
C VAL A 74 -6.53 7.64 -15.55
N PHE A 75 -7.46 6.67 -15.53
CA PHE A 75 -7.28 5.42 -14.80
C PHE A 75 -6.03 4.65 -15.24
N MET A 76 -5.83 4.47 -16.55
CA MET A 76 -4.63 3.83 -17.10
C MET A 76 -3.36 4.60 -16.76
N ALA A 77 -3.36 5.92 -16.91
CA ALA A 77 -2.21 6.76 -16.58
C ALA A 77 -1.85 6.67 -15.09
N SER A 78 -2.84 6.73 -14.20
CA SER A 78 -2.67 6.54 -12.75
C SER A 78 -2.11 5.15 -12.44
N ALA A 79 -2.64 4.09 -13.06
CA ALA A 79 -2.16 2.72 -12.87
C ALA A 79 -0.70 2.55 -13.31
N MET A 80 -0.33 3.10 -14.48
CA MET A 80 1.04 3.09 -14.97
C MET A 80 1.99 3.87 -14.06
N LEU A 81 1.55 5.04 -13.58
CA LEU A 81 2.33 5.85 -12.65
C LEU A 81 2.54 5.12 -11.32
N MET A 82 1.52 4.45 -10.78
CA MET A 82 1.65 3.59 -9.60
C MET A 82 2.61 2.43 -9.84
N MET A 83 2.53 1.73 -10.99
CA MET A 83 3.48 0.65 -11.31
C MET A 83 4.92 1.16 -11.41
N GLY A 84 5.13 2.33 -12.02
CA GLY A 84 6.46 2.95 -12.12
C GLY A 84 7.03 3.37 -10.77
N LEU A 85 6.22 4.02 -9.92
CA LEU A 85 6.60 4.37 -8.56
C LEU A 85 6.89 3.13 -7.72
N TYR A 86 6.04 2.12 -7.82
CA TYR A 86 6.24 0.84 -7.14
C TYR A 86 7.56 0.18 -7.52
N ALA A 87 7.91 0.17 -8.82
CA ALA A 87 9.16 -0.41 -9.29
C ALA A 87 10.40 0.35 -8.77
N ARG A 88 10.29 1.66 -8.53
CA ARG A 88 11.43 2.50 -8.12
C ARG A 88 11.58 2.67 -6.62
N PHE A 89 10.48 2.76 -5.88
CA PHE A 89 10.45 3.09 -4.45
C PHE A 89 9.88 1.97 -3.58
N GLY A 90 9.40 0.87 -4.17
CA GLY A 90 8.78 -0.26 -3.47
C GLY A 90 7.30 -0.03 -3.12
N PHE A 91 6.71 -0.94 -2.33
CA PHE A 91 5.35 -0.81 -1.77
C PHE A 91 5.28 0.25 -0.66
N GLU A 92 6.12 1.28 -0.74
CA GLU A 92 6.09 2.40 0.18
C GLU A 92 5.03 3.39 -0.29
N LYS A 93 3.88 3.40 0.42
CA LYS A 93 3.17 4.56 1.01
C LYS A 93 2.86 5.78 0.11
N ILE A 94 3.22 5.75 -1.16
CA ILE A 94 3.04 6.76 -2.21
C ILE A 94 1.88 6.33 -3.14
N LEU A 95 1.16 5.25 -2.83
CA LEU A 95 0.00 4.81 -3.62
C LEU A 95 -1.04 5.93 -3.79
N GLY A 96 -1.24 6.76 -2.77
CA GLY A 96 -2.11 7.94 -2.85
C GLY A 96 -1.67 8.99 -3.87
N LEU A 97 -0.38 9.07 -4.23
CA LEU A 97 0.11 9.98 -5.28
C LEU A 97 -0.37 9.55 -6.68
N GLY A 98 -0.64 8.26 -6.88
CA GLY A 98 -1.24 7.75 -8.11
C GLY A 98 -2.62 8.34 -8.41
N HIS A 99 -3.33 8.75 -7.36
CA HIS A 99 -4.66 9.35 -7.45
C HIS A 99 -4.64 10.86 -7.65
N PHE A 100 -3.46 11.48 -7.79
CA PHE A 100 -3.35 12.91 -8.08
C PHE A 100 -4.13 13.31 -9.34
N LEU A 101 -4.15 12.46 -10.36
CA LEU A 101 -4.91 12.70 -11.60
C LEU A 101 -6.43 12.63 -11.40
N TRP A 102 -6.91 11.97 -10.34
CA TRP A 102 -8.34 11.84 -10.06
C TRP A 102 -8.89 13.09 -9.39
N ILE A 103 -8.05 13.86 -8.69
CA ILE A 103 -8.44 15.10 -8.01
C ILE A 103 -9.06 16.12 -8.98
N PRO A 104 -8.44 16.48 -10.13
CA PRO A 104 -9.06 17.39 -11.08
C PRO A 104 -10.18 16.71 -11.90
N LEU A 105 -10.11 15.40 -12.12
CA LEU A 105 -11.11 14.67 -12.90
C LEU A 105 -12.46 14.57 -12.15
N LEU A 106 -12.43 14.39 -10.83
CA LEU A 106 -13.63 14.21 -10.02
C LEU A 106 -14.60 15.41 -10.12
N PRO A 107 -14.19 16.68 -9.94
CA PRO A 107 -15.05 17.83 -10.17
C PRO A 107 -15.61 17.90 -11.59
N VAL A 108 -14.81 17.59 -12.61
CA VAL A 108 -15.25 17.58 -14.01
C VAL A 108 -16.38 16.56 -14.20
N VAL A 109 -16.22 15.35 -13.67
CA VAL A 109 -17.25 14.32 -13.72
C VAL A 109 -18.50 14.75 -12.95
N VAL A 110 -18.35 15.28 -11.74
CA VAL A 110 -19.48 15.72 -10.90
C VAL A 110 -20.29 16.83 -11.59
N LEU A 111 -19.62 17.79 -12.22
CA LEU A 111 -20.27 18.87 -12.97
C LEU A 111 -20.94 18.38 -14.26
N ALA A 112 -20.49 17.26 -14.84
CA ALA A 112 -21.09 16.67 -16.02
C ALA A 112 -22.32 15.79 -15.74
N ILE A 113 -22.53 15.33 -14.49
CA ILE A 113 -23.66 14.46 -14.10
C ILE A 113 -25.03 15.03 -14.51
N PRO A 114 -25.35 16.34 -14.32
CA PRO A 114 -26.67 16.88 -14.67
C PRO A 114 -26.95 16.89 -16.18
N ALA A 115 -25.90 16.89 -17.00
CA ALA A 115 -26.01 16.89 -18.46
C ALA A 115 -25.98 15.47 -19.06
N ALA A 116 -25.73 14.44 -18.23
CA ALA A 116 -25.70 13.05 -18.67
C ALA A 116 -27.09 12.41 -18.52
N ASP A 117 -27.43 11.51 -19.45
CA ASP A 117 -28.71 10.83 -19.47
C ASP A 117 -28.61 9.32 -19.21
N GLY A 118 -29.71 8.76 -18.68
CA GLY A 118 -29.94 7.32 -18.55
C GLY A 118 -28.85 6.54 -17.80
N GLY A 119 -28.35 5.49 -18.44
CA GLY A 119 -27.34 4.60 -17.87
C GLY A 119 -26.00 5.28 -17.61
N PHE A 120 -25.61 6.24 -18.44
CA PHE A 120 -24.33 6.94 -18.30
C PHE A 120 -24.31 7.83 -17.07
N ARG A 121 -25.43 8.51 -16.77
CA ARG A 121 -25.59 9.29 -15.54
C ARG A 121 -25.39 8.43 -14.28
N THR A 122 -26.01 7.25 -14.26
CA THR A 122 -25.88 6.31 -13.14
C THR A 122 -24.42 5.87 -12.97
N PHE A 123 -23.74 5.56 -14.08
CA PHE A 123 -22.32 5.25 -14.10
C PHE A 123 -21.46 6.39 -13.52
N LEU A 124 -21.67 7.63 -13.96
CA LEU A 124 -20.92 8.79 -13.46
C LEU A 124 -21.13 9.02 -11.96
N VAL A 125 -22.36 8.83 -11.45
CA VAL A 125 -22.65 8.93 -10.01
C VAL A 125 -21.91 7.84 -9.22
N VAL A 126 -22.01 6.59 -9.67
CA VAL A 126 -21.33 5.46 -9.01
C VAL A 126 -19.81 5.67 -9.01
N TRP A 127 -19.25 6.06 -10.16
CA TRP A 127 -17.84 6.37 -10.30
C TRP A 127 -17.42 7.52 -9.38
N ALA A 128 -18.16 8.63 -9.37
CA ALA A 128 -17.83 9.79 -8.55
C ALA A 128 -17.87 9.47 -7.05
N VAL A 129 -18.87 8.73 -6.58
CA VAL A 129 -18.97 8.30 -5.18
C VAL A 129 -17.82 7.37 -4.80
N ALA A 130 -17.55 6.34 -5.60
CA ALA A 130 -16.49 5.38 -5.32
C ALA A 130 -15.10 6.03 -5.32
N THR A 131 -14.84 6.91 -6.30
CA THR A 131 -13.61 7.70 -6.40
C THR A 131 -13.46 8.65 -5.20
N SER A 132 -14.54 9.32 -4.78
CA SER A 132 -14.52 10.23 -3.62
C SER A 132 -14.17 9.49 -2.32
N ILE A 133 -14.79 8.33 -2.08
CA ILE A 133 -14.49 7.50 -0.90
C ILE A 133 -13.01 7.10 -0.91
N SER A 134 -12.50 6.69 -2.06
CA SER A 134 -11.09 6.25 -2.20
C SER A 134 -10.13 7.40 -1.93
N LEU A 135 -10.42 8.58 -2.47
CA LEU A 135 -9.60 9.77 -2.25
C LEU A 135 -9.60 10.19 -0.77
N LEU A 136 -10.73 10.06 -0.07
CA LEU A 136 -10.80 10.33 1.37
C LEU A 136 -9.94 9.35 2.17
N LEU A 137 -9.98 8.05 1.85
CA LEU A 137 -9.14 7.05 2.49
C LEU A 137 -7.66 7.37 2.30
N ASP A 138 -7.25 7.72 1.08
CA ASP A 138 -5.87 8.12 0.79
C ASP A 138 -5.44 9.36 1.59
N ILE A 139 -6.31 10.38 1.68
CA ILE A 139 -6.04 11.60 2.46
C ILE A 139 -5.88 11.27 3.94
N VAL A 140 -6.74 10.42 4.51
CA VAL A 140 -6.66 10.00 5.92
C VAL A 140 -5.37 9.23 6.18
N ASP A 141 -4.98 8.33 5.29
CA ASP A 141 -3.74 7.56 5.41
C ASP A 141 -2.50 8.47 5.35
N VAL A 142 -2.50 9.45 4.43
CA VAL A 142 -1.46 10.48 4.36
C VAL A 142 -1.43 11.31 5.65
N TRP A 143 -2.58 11.80 6.12
CA TRP A 143 -2.67 12.64 7.32
C TRP A 143 -2.21 11.91 8.58
N LYS A 144 -2.65 10.66 8.77
CA LYS A 144 -2.23 9.81 9.91
C LYS A 144 -0.72 9.59 9.92
N HIS A 145 -0.11 9.49 8.74
CA HIS A 145 1.34 9.34 8.64
C HIS A 145 2.07 10.61 9.05
N PHE A 146 1.70 11.78 8.50
CA PHE A 146 2.30 13.06 8.86
C PHE A 146 2.08 13.42 10.34
N SER A 147 0.96 13.02 10.94
CA SER A 147 0.69 13.21 12.37
C SER A 147 1.38 12.16 13.26
N GLY A 148 1.66 10.97 12.75
CA GLY A 148 2.45 9.93 13.43
C GLY A 148 3.95 10.24 13.55
N VAL A 149 4.50 11.06 12.65
CA VAL A 149 5.85 11.65 12.79
C VAL A 149 5.97 12.50 14.07
N ARG A 150 4.85 12.96 14.64
CA ARG A 150 4.82 13.76 15.87
C ARG A 150 4.83 12.93 17.17
N GLN A 151 4.73 11.60 17.12
CA GLN A 151 4.75 10.74 18.33
C GLN A 151 6.09 10.01 18.57
N ALA A 152 7.08 10.17 17.69
CA ALA A 152 8.42 9.57 17.86
C ALA A 152 9.44 10.52 18.53
N ILE A 153 8.99 11.69 19.02
CA ILE A 153 9.82 12.68 19.72
C ILE A 153 9.03 13.19 20.94
N SER A 154 8.92 12.37 21.99
CA SER A 154 8.64 12.83 23.36
C SER A 154 9.29 11.88 24.35
#